data_AF-A0A940P0H5-F1
#
_entry.id   AF-A0A940P0H5-F1
#
_cell.length_a   1.000
_cell.length_b   1.000
_cell.length_c   1.000
_cell.angle_alpha   90.00
_cell.angle_beta   90.00
_cell.angle_gamma   90.00
#
_symmetry.space_group_name_H-M   'P 1'
#
loop_
_entity.id
_entity.type
_entity.pdbx_description
1 polymer ?
#
loop_
_entity_poly.entity_id
_entity_poly.type
_entity_poly.pdbx_seq_one_letter_code
_entity_poly.pdbx_strand_id
1 'polypeptide(L)'
;MSDWIPIGEPDVPELSHDALTVQQYIQENDLHRITGKTLSCMGRALKMGVERMQDAIYEIRKKESIMGKGKLTNTQRAAIYQAYKDGVPQAQLAKQYNVTPASICELIKKLSQAESEMGIAPDAPAVNIAALEEKPMDKRPVAVLNEEFAAAVAEMEAQYKDANAEEKSAIAEESTAITEPEPEAQDNSEPLPPVVRRAVDGHLAYLDERIEALQFRISEIEQEIEEYRKDKDKLQAWKEQQKWR
;
A
#
# COMPACT_ATOMS: atom_id res chain seq x y z
N MET A 1 13.33 43.00 -41.26
CA MET A 1 12.87 41.67 -41.70
C MET A 1 13.82 40.69 -41.05
N SER A 2 13.37 40.00 -40.01
CA SER A 2 14.20 39.06 -39.27
C SER A 2 14.05 37.69 -39.92
N ASP A 3 15.16 37.09 -40.32
CA ASP A 3 15.20 35.80 -41.00
C ASP A 3 14.67 34.70 -40.07
N TRP A 4 13.68 33.95 -40.54
CA TRP A 4 13.12 32.80 -39.85
C TRP A 4 14.11 31.64 -39.97
N ILE A 5 14.73 31.26 -38.85
CA ILE A 5 15.61 30.09 -38.78
C ILE A 5 14.71 28.87 -38.51
N PRO A 6 14.65 27.87 -39.40
CA PRO A 6 13.89 26.65 -39.14
C PRO A 6 14.44 25.99 -37.88
N ILE A 7 13.54 25.76 -36.92
CA ILE A 7 13.82 24.91 -35.76
C ILE A 7 14.14 23.54 -36.36
N GLY A 8 15.39 23.07 -36.16
CA GLY A 8 15.82 21.75 -36.62
C GLY A 8 14.83 20.68 -36.18
N GLU A 9 14.65 19.65 -37.00
CA GLU A 9 13.75 18.55 -36.70
C GLU A 9 13.99 18.08 -35.26
N PRO A 10 12.93 18.02 -34.42
CA PRO A 10 13.09 17.58 -33.05
C PRO A 10 13.71 16.18 -33.09
N ASP A 11 14.83 16.02 -32.38
CA ASP A 11 15.49 14.74 -32.23
C ASP A 11 14.49 13.79 -31.55
N VAL A 12 13.81 12.98 -32.36
CA VAL A 12 12.82 12.03 -31.89
C VAL A 12 13.64 10.85 -31.37
N PRO A 13 13.68 10.61 -30.04
CA PRO A 13 14.47 9.51 -29.51
C PRO A 13 14.02 8.21 -30.18
N GLU A 14 14.99 7.39 -30.60
CA GLU A 14 14.72 6.07 -31.17
C GLU A 14 13.77 5.31 -30.23
N LEU A 15 12.71 4.75 -30.80
CA LEU A 15 11.73 3.97 -30.05
C LEU A 15 12.45 2.85 -29.29
N SER A 16 12.10 2.66 -28.02
CA SER A 16 12.64 1.54 -27.24
C SER A 16 12.33 0.21 -27.93
N HIS A 17 13.14 -0.81 -27.67
CA HIS A 17 12.96 -2.15 -28.25
C HIS A 17 11.55 -2.71 -28.01
N ASP A 18 10.98 -2.47 -26.83
CA ASP A 18 9.62 -2.88 -26.50
C ASP A 18 8.57 -2.13 -27.33
N ALA A 19 8.78 -0.83 -27.58
CA ALA A 19 7.89 -0.03 -28.41
C ALA A 19 7.93 -0.47 -29.89
N LEU A 20 9.11 -0.84 -30.39
CA LEU A 20 9.28 -1.42 -31.73
C LEU A 20 8.57 -2.78 -31.84
N THR A 21 8.66 -3.61 -30.81
CA THR A 21 8.02 -4.94 -30.76
C THR A 21 6.49 -4.82 -30.77
N VAL A 22 5.94 -3.88 -30.00
CA VAL A 22 4.50 -3.58 -30.02
C VAL A 22 4.06 -3.04 -31.38
N GLN A 23 4.87 -2.17 -32.01
CA GLN A 23 4.57 -1.64 -33.34
C GLN A 23 4.57 -2.72 -34.42
N GLN A 24 5.53 -3.64 -34.40
CA GLN A 24 5.56 -4.79 -35.30
C GLN A 24 4.36 -5.71 -35.09
N TYR A 25 4.02 -6.03 -33.84
CA TYR A 25 2.83 -6.81 -33.54
C TYR A 25 1.55 -6.13 -34.06
N ILE A 26 1.47 -4.79 -33.96
CA ILE A 26 0.37 -3.99 -34.50
C ILE A 26 0.25 -4.11 -36.03
N GLN A 27 1.38 -4.07 -36.73
CA GLN A 27 1.45 -4.19 -38.18
C GLN A 27 1.16 -5.61 -38.67
N GLU A 28 1.62 -6.63 -37.95
CA GLU A 28 1.49 -8.05 -38.35
C GLU A 28 0.09 -8.63 -38.14
N ASN A 29 -0.66 -8.14 -37.14
CA ASN A 29 -1.99 -8.69 -36.81
C ASN A 29 -3.15 -7.90 -37.43
N ASP A 30 -2.88 -7.09 -38.46
CA ASP A 30 -3.88 -6.31 -39.21
C ASP A 30 -4.81 -5.52 -38.27
N LEU A 31 -4.23 -4.97 -37.19
CA LEU A 31 -4.94 -4.24 -36.14
C LEU A 31 -5.54 -2.91 -36.65
N HIS A 32 -5.40 -2.60 -37.95
CA HIS A 32 -6.23 -1.62 -38.66
C HIS A 32 -7.74 -1.96 -38.61
N ARG A 33 -8.09 -3.23 -38.33
CA ARG A 33 -9.46 -3.68 -38.02
C ARG A 33 -9.89 -3.43 -36.57
N ILE A 34 -9.02 -2.99 -35.67
CA ILE A 34 -9.43 -2.41 -34.39
C ILE A 34 -10.23 -1.16 -34.74
N THR A 35 -11.55 -1.31 -34.70
CA THR A 35 -12.47 -0.19 -34.79
C THR A 35 -12.06 0.85 -33.74
N GLY A 36 -12.30 2.14 -34.00
CA GLY A 36 -11.99 3.20 -33.02
C GLY A 36 -12.57 2.94 -31.61
N LYS A 37 -13.61 2.09 -31.50
CA LYS A 37 -14.14 1.60 -30.22
C LYS A 37 -13.14 0.73 -29.45
N THR A 38 -12.50 -0.24 -30.09
CA THR A 38 -11.53 -1.13 -29.43
C THR A 38 -10.29 -0.35 -29.00
N LEU A 39 -9.81 0.60 -29.81
CA LEU A 39 -8.71 1.49 -29.45
C LEU A 39 -9.07 2.40 -28.27
N SER A 40 -10.32 2.89 -28.22
CA SER A 40 -10.87 3.64 -27.08
C SER A 40 -10.96 2.80 -25.80
N CYS A 41 -11.35 1.52 -25.89
CA CYS A 41 -11.40 0.62 -24.74
C CYS A 41 -10.00 0.33 -24.20
N MET A 42 -9.02 0.06 -25.07
CA MET A 42 -7.62 -0.14 -24.67
C MET A 42 -7.03 1.12 -24.03
N GLY A 43 -7.30 2.31 -24.61
CA GLY A 43 -6.89 3.58 -24.03
C GLY A 43 -7.49 3.84 -22.64
N ARG A 44 -8.77 3.49 -22.43
CA ARG A 44 -9.42 3.58 -21.11
C ARG A 44 -8.81 2.59 -20.11
N ALA A 45 -8.56 1.35 -20.52
CA ALA A 45 -7.93 0.34 -19.65
C ALA A 45 -6.52 0.76 -19.23
N LEU A 46 -5.70 1.26 -20.16
CA LEU A 46 -4.37 1.80 -19.87
C LEU A 46 -4.46 2.99 -18.91
N LYS A 47 -5.37 3.93 -19.16
CA LYS A 47 -5.59 5.09 -18.28
C LYS A 47 -5.95 4.66 -16.85
N MET A 48 -6.89 3.73 -16.68
CA MET A 48 -7.25 3.20 -15.36
C MET A 48 -6.08 2.49 -14.69
N GLY A 49 -5.26 1.75 -15.45
CA GLY A 49 -4.04 1.11 -14.92
C GLY A 49 -3.03 2.14 -14.42
N VAL A 50 -2.81 3.22 -15.18
CA VAL A 50 -1.93 4.33 -14.78
C VAL A 50 -2.46 5.03 -13.52
N GLU A 51 -3.75 5.34 -13.46
CA GLU A 51 -4.38 5.97 -12.28
C GLU A 51 -4.24 5.09 -11.03
N ARG A 52 -4.53 3.78 -11.12
CA ARG A 52 -4.35 2.84 -10.00
C ARG A 52 -2.90 2.74 -9.54
N MET A 53 -1.93 2.76 -10.47
CA MET A 53 -0.51 2.79 -10.11
C MET A 53 -0.10 4.08 -9.41
N GLN A 54 -0.63 5.23 -9.86
CA GLN A 54 -0.38 6.52 -9.21
C GLN A 54 -0.93 6.54 -7.77
N ASP A 55 -2.14 6.01 -7.56
CA ASP A 55 -2.76 5.89 -6.23
C ASP A 55 -1.95 4.96 -5.31
N ALA A 56 -1.49 3.82 -5.84
CA ALA A 56 -0.65 2.89 -5.08
C ALA A 56 0.69 3.53 -4.68
N ILE A 57 1.36 4.24 -5.59
CA ILE A 57 2.60 4.98 -5.31
C ILE A 57 2.36 6.05 -4.25
N TYR A 58 1.23 6.77 -4.32
CA TYR A 58 0.87 7.77 -3.34
C TYR A 58 0.70 7.16 -1.94
N GLU A 59 -0.04 6.06 -1.81
CA GLU A 59 -0.24 5.39 -0.52
C GLU A 59 1.07 4.79 0.04
N ILE A 60 1.95 4.27 -0.81
CA ILE A 60 3.29 3.83 -0.39
C ILE A 60 4.10 5.02 0.15
N ARG A 61 4.18 6.14 -0.59
CA ARG A 61 4.91 7.33 -0.13
C ARG A 61 4.31 7.95 1.12
N LYS A 62 2.99 7.91 1.27
CA LYS A 62 2.30 8.35 2.48
C LYS A 62 2.66 7.46 3.66
N LYS A 63 2.64 6.13 3.49
CA LYS A 63 3.11 5.18 4.50
C LYS A 63 4.58 5.40 4.83
N GLU A 64 5.45 5.57 3.84
CA GLU A 64 6.87 5.92 4.03
C GLU A 64 7.06 7.28 4.70
N SER A 65 6.19 8.26 4.48
CA SER A 65 6.24 9.55 5.17
C SER A 65 5.80 9.42 6.64
N ILE A 66 4.81 8.58 6.91
CA ILE A 66 4.35 8.26 8.26
C ILE A 66 5.39 7.41 9.02
N MET A 67 5.97 6.41 8.36
CA MET A 67 6.99 5.50 8.92
C MET A 67 8.38 6.15 8.99
N GLY A 68 8.73 6.95 7.98
CA GLY A 68 10.01 7.66 7.83
C GLY A 68 10.12 8.89 8.72
N LYS A 69 9.00 9.42 9.23
CA LYS A 69 9.00 10.14 10.51
C LYS A 69 9.13 9.12 11.64
N GLY A 70 10.22 8.37 11.64
CA GLY A 70 10.56 7.40 12.68
C GLY A 70 10.47 8.14 14.01
N LYS A 71 9.43 7.87 14.79
CA LYS A 71 9.29 8.46 16.11
C LYS A 71 10.54 8.03 16.86
N LEU A 72 11.33 9.02 17.31
CA LEU A 72 12.49 8.75 18.16
C LEU A 72 12.03 7.83 19.29
N THR A 73 12.67 6.67 19.41
CA THR A 73 12.41 5.73 20.51
C THR A 73 12.68 6.43 21.84
N ASN A 74 12.02 6.00 22.92
CA ASN A 74 12.23 6.61 24.23
C ASN A 74 13.71 6.58 24.65
N THR A 75 14.43 5.51 24.30
CA THR A 75 15.87 5.36 24.52
C THR A 75 16.68 6.40 23.76
N GLN A 76 16.34 6.66 22.48
CA GLN A 76 16.99 7.71 21.69
C GLN A 76 16.68 9.11 22.22
N ARG A 77 15.43 9.37 22.65
CA ARG A 77 15.05 10.66 23.26
C ARG A 77 15.86 10.94 24.52
N ALA A 78 16.00 9.94 25.39
CA ALA A 78 16.81 10.02 26.59
C ALA A 78 18.28 10.30 26.26
N ALA A 79 18.86 9.56 25.30
CA ALA A 79 20.24 9.74 24.86
C ALA A 79 20.50 11.13 24.26
N ILE A 80 19.57 11.65 23.45
CA ILE A 80 19.63 13.01 22.89
C ILE A 80 19.63 14.05 24.01
N TYR A 81 18.75 13.90 25.00
CA TYR A 81 18.65 14.85 26.10
C TYR A 81 19.90 14.84 26.98
N GLN A 82 20.45 13.67 27.27
CA GLN A 82 21.68 13.55 28.03
C GLN A 82 22.86 14.19 27.28
N ALA A 83 23.04 13.88 26.00
CA ALA A 83 24.10 14.48 25.18
C ALA A 83 23.95 16.00 25.06
N TYR A 84 22.72 16.52 25.05
CA TYR A 84 22.48 17.96 25.12
C TYR A 84 22.91 18.56 26.46
N LYS A 85 22.62 17.91 27.60
CA LYS A 85 23.12 18.32 28.93
C LYS A 85 24.64 18.29 29.01
N ASP A 86 25.27 17.36 28.31
CA ASP A 86 26.73 17.26 28.19
C ASP A 86 27.35 18.35 27.27
N GLY A 87 26.52 19.24 26.70
CA GLY A 87 26.95 20.39 25.90
C GLY A 87 27.06 20.13 24.40
N VAL A 88 26.57 18.99 23.88
CA VAL A 88 26.61 18.70 22.45
C VAL A 88 25.65 19.64 21.69
N PRO A 89 26.12 20.36 20.64
CA PRO A 89 25.27 21.27 19.88
C PRO A 89 24.07 20.56 19.22
N GLN A 90 22.89 21.20 19.25
CA GLN A 90 21.65 20.64 18.68
C GLN A 90 21.78 20.27 17.20
N ALA A 91 22.53 21.04 16.42
CA ALA A 91 22.78 20.76 15.01
C ALA A 91 23.56 19.45 14.79
N GLN A 92 24.44 19.09 15.73
CA GLN A 92 25.21 17.84 15.68
C GLN A 92 24.32 16.65 16.08
N LEU A 93 23.48 16.81 17.10
CA LEU A 93 22.48 15.80 17.49
C LEU A 93 21.47 15.54 16.36
N ALA A 94 21.00 16.59 15.70
CA ALA A 94 20.10 16.50 14.55
C ALA A 94 20.69 15.62 13.43
N LYS A 95 21.97 15.82 13.10
CA LYS A 95 22.68 15.00 12.11
C LYS A 95 22.88 13.56 12.59
N GLN A 96 23.29 13.35 13.84
CA GLN A 96 23.58 12.02 14.39
C GLN A 96 22.36 11.10 14.41
N TYR A 97 21.19 11.66 14.73
CA TYR A 97 19.94 10.91 14.82
C TYR A 97 19.07 11.03 13.57
N ASN A 98 19.57 11.66 12.49
CA ASN A 98 18.86 11.91 11.24
C ASN A 98 17.47 12.54 11.44
N VAL A 99 17.40 13.57 12.31
CA VAL A 99 16.16 14.30 12.62
C VAL A 99 16.34 15.78 12.35
N THR A 100 15.23 16.48 12.08
CA THR A 100 15.31 17.92 11.83
C THR A 100 15.74 18.68 13.10
N PRO A 101 16.55 19.76 12.99
CA PRO A 101 16.93 20.57 14.14
C PRO A 101 15.74 21.12 14.94
N ALA A 102 14.63 21.43 14.26
CA ALA A 102 13.39 21.86 14.89
C ALA A 102 12.82 20.79 15.84
N SER A 103 12.84 19.51 15.44
CA SER A 103 12.39 18.40 16.28
C SER A 103 13.24 18.22 17.53
N ILE A 104 14.57 18.41 17.43
CA ILE A 104 15.48 18.37 18.58
C ILE A 104 15.18 19.51 19.55
N CYS A 105 14.97 20.73 19.03
CA CYS A 105 14.64 21.90 19.86
C CYS A 105 13.32 21.70 20.62
N GLU A 106 12.28 21.20 19.95
CA GLU A 106 11.01 20.88 20.62
C GLU A 106 11.15 19.78 21.67
N LEU A 107 11.92 18.73 21.38
CA LEU A 107 12.17 17.63 22.32
C LEU A 107 12.86 18.14 23.59
N ILE A 108 13.92 18.93 23.44
CA ILE A 108 14.65 19.53 24.56
C ILE A 108 13.72 20.43 25.37
N LYS A 109 12.95 21.31 24.72
CA LYS A 109 12.00 22.20 25.39
C LYS A 109 10.99 21.42 26.24
N LYS A 110 10.42 20.34 25.70
CA LYS A 110 9.45 19.49 26.42
C LYS A 110 10.08 18.80 27.63
N LEU A 111 11.27 18.22 27.46
CA LEU A 111 11.97 17.52 28.55
C LEU A 111 12.45 18.47 29.64
N SER A 112 12.96 19.66 29.28
CA SER A 112 13.33 20.68 30.25
C SER A 112 12.13 21.24 31.01
N GLN A 113 10.97 21.39 30.35
CA GLN A 113 9.73 21.77 31.03
C GLN A 113 9.28 20.67 32.01
N ALA A 114 9.29 19.40 31.61
CA ALA A 114 8.95 18.29 32.48
C ALA A 114 9.87 18.20 33.71
N GLU A 115 11.17 18.43 33.53
CA GLU A 115 12.15 18.50 34.62
C GLU A 115 11.83 19.63 35.60
N SER A 116 11.42 20.80 35.10
CA SER A 116 11.01 21.92 35.95
C SER A 116 9.72 21.67 36.73
N GLU A 117 8.75 20.97 36.12
CA GLU A 117 7.46 20.66 36.75
C GLU A 117 7.58 19.59 37.85
N MET A 118 8.54 18.66 37.72
CA MET A 118 8.70 17.57 38.67
C MET A 118 9.40 17.97 39.98
N GLY A 119 10.03 19.15 40.06
CA GLY A 119 10.73 19.59 41.27
C GLY A 119 11.83 18.63 41.76
N ILE A 120 12.34 17.78 40.87
CA ILE A 120 13.37 16.78 41.20
C ILE A 120 14.71 17.50 41.29
N ALA A 121 15.36 17.38 42.45
CA ALA A 121 16.72 17.89 42.64
C ALA A 121 17.69 17.30 41.60
N PRO A 122 18.65 18.08 41.08
CA PRO A 122 19.45 17.74 39.89
C PRO A 122 20.30 16.46 39.99
N ASP A 123 20.39 15.83 41.17
CA ASP A 123 21.24 14.65 41.43
C ASP A 123 20.46 13.31 41.54
N ALA A 124 19.16 13.29 41.21
CA ALA A 124 18.41 12.03 41.24
C ALA A 124 18.82 11.10 40.07
N PRO A 125 19.16 9.82 40.34
CA PRO A 125 19.61 8.88 39.31
C PRO A 125 18.50 8.65 38.26
N ALA A 126 18.88 8.83 36.99
CA ALA A 126 18.14 8.52 35.76
C ALA A 126 16.64 8.25 35.97
N VAL A 127 15.87 9.33 36.09
CA VAL A 127 14.41 9.28 36.06
C VAL A 127 13.98 8.49 34.83
N ASN A 128 13.18 7.45 35.05
CA ASN A 128 12.68 6.56 34.01
C ASN A 128 11.75 7.37 33.09
N ILE A 129 12.29 7.94 32.01
CA ILE A 129 11.58 8.81 31.05
C ILE A 129 10.32 8.14 30.49
N ALA A 130 10.23 6.81 30.53
CA ALA A 130 9.02 6.06 30.20
C ALA A 130 7.79 6.43 31.08
N ALA A 131 8.01 6.82 32.34
CA ALA A 131 6.93 7.20 33.27
C ALA A 131 6.38 8.62 33.04
N LEU A 132 7.10 9.46 32.28
CA LEU A 132 6.79 10.88 32.06
C LEU A 132 5.87 11.14 30.86
N GLU A 133 5.73 10.18 29.93
CA GLU A 133 4.91 10.34 28.71
C GLU A 133 3.49 9.77 28.81
N GLU A 134 3.13 9.06 29.88
CA GLU A 134 1.74 8.65 30.13
C GLU A 134 0.92 9.78 30.76
N LYS A 135 0.76 10.91 30.05
CA LYS A 135 -0.45 11.71 30.27
C LYS A 135 -1.61 10.87 29.73
N PRO A 136 -2.61 10.50 30.54
CA PRO A 136 -3.77 9.81 30.03
C PRO A 136 -4.41 10.73 29.00
N MET A 137 -4.27 10.40 27.71
CA MET A 137 -5.11 11.00 26.69
C MET A 137 -6.53 10.81 27.19
N ASP A 138 -7.26 11.93 27.23
CA ASP A 138 -8.66 12.00 27.60
C ASP A 138 -9.37 10.87 26.85
N LYS A 139 -9.66 9.80 27.59
CA LYS A 139 -10.22 8.57 27.05
C LYS A 139 -11.65 8.92 26.68
N ARG A 140 -11.84 9.52 25.49
CA ARG A 140 -13.11 9.35 24.80
C ARG A 140 -13.35 7.84 24.81
N PRO A 141 -14.47 7.37 25.36
CA PRO A 141 -14.70 5.95 25.54
C PRO A 141 -14.55 5.28 24.18
N VAL A 142 -13.48 4.49 24.02
CA VAL A 142 -13.16 3.71 22.82
C VAL A 142 -14.37 2.85 22.38
N ALA A 143 -15.29 2.59 23.31
CA ALA A 143 -16.58 1.97 23.05
C ALA A 143 -17.42 2.68 21.95
N VAL A 144 -17.45 4.02 21.91
CA VAL A 144 -18.32 4.76 20.98
C VAL A 144 -17.80 4.70 19.54
N LEU A 145 -16.49 4.78 19.35
CA LEU A 145 -15.85 4.63 18.04
C LEU A 145 -15.97 3.20 17.48
N ASN A 146 -16.03 2.19 18.34
CA ASN A 146 -16.18 0.81 17.92
C ASN A 146 -17.60 0.48 17.43
N GLU A 147 -18.63 1.15 17.96
CA GLU A 147 -20.02 0.95 17.51
C GLU A 147 -20.29 1.61 16.16
N GLU A 148 -19.82 2.84 15.94
CA GLU A 148 -19.96 3.51 14.64
C GLU A 148 -19.19 2.78 13.54
N PHE A 149 -17.98 2.27 13.85
CA PHE A 149 -17.20 1.48 12.91
C PHE A 149 -17.86 0.13 12.62
N ALA A 150 -18.39 -0.57 13.64
CA ALA A 150 -19.11 -1.82 13.43
C ALA A 150 -20.38 -1.62 12.59
N ALA A 151 -21.10 -0.52 12.79
CA ALA A 151 -22.26 -0.16 11.97
C ALA A 151 -21.87 0.11 10.51
N ALA A 152 -20.80 0.87 10.28
CA ALA A 152 -20.30 1.16 8.93
C ALA A 152 -19.83 -0.10 8.19
N VAL A 153 -19.17 -1.04 8.89
CA VAL A 153 -18.76 -2.33 8.31
C VAL A 153 -19.98 -3.19 7.97
N ALA A 154 -20.98 -3.23 8.84
CA ALA A 154 -22.22 -3.98 8.58
C ALA A 154 -23.01 -3.41 7.38
N GLU A 155 -23.05 -2.08 7.23
CA GLU A 155 -23.69 -1.42 6.08
C GLU A 155 -22.97 -1.73 4.77
N MET A 156 -21.63 -1.67 4.77
CA MET A 156 -20.81 -2.03 3.61
C MET A 156 -20.99 -3.50 3.22
N GLU A 157 -21.03 -4.43 4.18
CA GLU A 157 -21.28 -5.86 3.90
C GLU A 157 -22.67 -6.11 3.31
N ALA A 158 -23.69 -5.35 3.74
CA ALA A 158 -25.03 -5.44 3.17
C ALA A 158 -25.04 -4.97 1.70
N GLN A 159 -24.45 -3.81 1.41
CA GLN A 159 -24.34 -3.29 0.04
C GLN A 159 -23.57 -4.26 -0.88
N TYR A 160 -22.54 -4.93 -0.36
CA TYR A 160 -21.77 -5.89 -1.14
C TYR A 160 -22.56 -7.17 -1.47
N LYS A 161 -23.40 -7.65 -0.54
CA LYS A 161 -24.27 -8.81 -0.79
C LYS A 161 -25.34 -8.52 -1.84
N ASP A 162 -25.90 -7.32 -1.80
CA ASP A 162 -26.93 -6.90 -2.76
C ASP A 162 -26.34 -6.75 -4.17
N ALA A 163 -25.18 -6.10 -4.31
CA ALA A 163 -24.51 -5.95 -5.61
C ALA A 163 -24.10 -7.30 -6.24
N ASN A 164 -23.65 -8.25 -5.41
CA ASN A 164 -23.21 -9.56 -5.88
C ASN A 164 -24.41 -10.49 -6.23
N ALA A 165 -25.58 -10.23 -5.63
CA ALA A 165 -26.82 -10.90 -6.01
C ALA A 165 -27.33 -10.40 -7.37
N GLU A 166 -27.30 -9.09 -7.62
CA GLU A 166 -27.67 -8.51 -8.92
C GLU A 166 -26.74 -8.98 -10.04
N GLU A 167 -25.42 -9.00 -9.80
CA GLU A 167 -24.44 -9.47 -10.80
C GLU A 167 -24.64 -10.96 -11.13
N LYS A 168 -24.90 -11.82 -10.14
CA LYS A 168 -25.24 -13.23 -10.39
C LYS A 168 -26.54 -13.41 -11.17
N SER A 169 -27.56 -12.57 -10.93
CA SER A 169 -28.80 -12.62 -11.70
C SER A 169 -28.62 -12.16 -13.15
N ALA A 170 -27.81 -11.12 -13.39
CA ALA A 170 -27.52 -10.63 -14.73
C ALA A 170 -26.75 -11.68 -15.56
N ILE A 171 -25.77 -12.35 -14.95
CA ILE A 171 -25.00 -13.43 -15.61
C ILE A 171 -25.89 -14.65 -15.91
N ALA A 172 -26.83 -14.99 -15.02
CA ALA A 172 -27.75 -16.11 -15.23
C ALA A 172 -28.76 -15.85 -16.36
N GLU A 173 -29.24 -14.62 -16.50
CA GLU A 173 -30.14 -14.23 -17.61
C GLU A 173 -29.41 -14.19 -18.96
N GLU A 174 -28.14 -13.76 -19.00
CA GLU A 174 -27.35 -13.77 -20.23
C GLU A 174 -26.95 -15.19 -20.67
N SER A 175 -26.73 -16.10 -19.71
CA SER A 175 -26.30 -17.48 -19.99
C SER A 175 -27.44 -18.43 -20.46
N THR A 176 -28.71 -18.04 -20.31
CA THR A 176 -29.85 -18.87 -20.77
C THR A 176 -30.36 -18.50 -22.17
N ALA A 177 -29.91 -17.38 -22.74
CA ALA A 177 -30.31 -16.94 -24.08
C ALA A 177 -29.53 -17.61 -25.23
N ILE A 178 -28.49 -18.40 -24.92
CA ILE A 178 -27.64 -19.07 -25.91
C ILE A 178 -27.60 -20.58 -25.59
N THR A 179 -28.68 -21.28 -25.90
CA THR A 179 -28.65 -22.75 -25.99
C THR A 179 -29.02 -23.17 -27.41
N GLU A 180 -28.23 -22.67 -28.36
CA GLU A 180 -28.09 -23.33 -29.66
C GLU A 180 -26.91 -24.31 -29.52
N PRO A 181 -27.06 -25.60 -29.87
CA PRO A 181 -25.97 -26.55 -29.80
C PRO A 181 -24.87 -26.09 -30.75
N GLU A 182 -23.75 -25.65 -30.17
CA GLU A 182 -22.56 -25.22 -30.88
C GLU A 182 -22.13 -26.37 -31.81
N PRO A 183 -22.10 -26.17 -33.14
CA PRO A 183 -21.63 -27.21 -34.05
C PRO A 183 -20.18 -27.51 -33.67
N GLU A 184 -19.86 -28.79 -33.45
CA GLU A 184 -18.51 -29.28 -33.13
C GLU A 184 -17.49 -28.56 -34.02
N ALA A 185 -16.82 -27.56 -33.43
CA ALA A 185 -15.86 -26.75 -34.14
C ALA A 185 -14.72 -27.67 -34.54
N GLN A 186 -14.66 -27.98 -35.83
CA GLN A 186 -13.50 -28.67 -36.40
C GLN A 186 -12.29 -27.80 -36.09
N ASP A 187 -11.41 -28.32 -35.25
CA ASP A 187 -10.17 -27.70 -34.79
C ASP A 187 -9.20 -27.59 -35.97
N ASN A 188 -9.48 -26.60 -36.83
CA ASN A 188 -8.63 -26.16 -37.92
C ASN A 188 -7.75 -25.00 -37.44
N SER A 189 -7.34 -25.01 -36.17
CA SER A 189 -6.37 -24.01 -35.69
C SER A 189 -5.01 -24.32 -36.32
N GLU A 190 -4.56 -23.44 -37.21
CA GLU A 190 -3.19 -23.51 -37.70
C GLU A 190 -2.22 -23.46 -36.52
N PRO A 191 -1.17 -24.30 -36.51
CA PRO A 191 -0.25 -24.38 -35.39
C PRO A 191 0.41 -23.01 -35.17
N LEU A 192 0.31 -22.50 -33.93
CA LEU A 192 0.89 -21.22 -33.55
C LEU A 192 2.37 -21.14 -33.94
N PRO A 193 2.84 -20.01 -34.50
CA PRO A 193 4.26 -19.82 -34.79
C PRO A 193 5.13 -20.08 -33.56
N PRO A 194 6.31 -20.72 -33.70
CA PRO A 194 7.16 -21.08 -32.56
C PRO A 194 7.53 -19.91 -31.63
N VAL A 195 7.64 -18.70 -32.19
CA VAL A 195 7.93 -17.47 -31.42
C VAL A 195 6.77 -17.11 -30.51
N VAL A 196 5.55 -17.14 -31.02
CA VAL A 196 4.32 -16.87 -30.26
C VAL A 196 4.15 -17.92 -29.16
N ARG A 197 4.35 -19.19 -29.49
CA ARG A 197 4.29 -20.29 -28.52
C ARG A 197 5.29 -20.07 -27.36
N ARG A 198 6.55 -19.73 -27.67
CA ARG A 198 7.55 -19.45 -26.62
C ARG A 198 7.15 -18.25 -25.75
N ALA A 199 6.57 -17.20 -26.33
CA ALA A 199 6.12 -16.04 -25.57
C ALA A 199 4.95 -16.40 -24.63
N VAL A 200 3.99 -17.19 -25.12
CA VAL A 200 2.86 -17.70 -24.33
C VAL A 200 3.36 -18.59 -23.21
N ASP A 201 4.21 -19.58 -23.52
CA ASP A 201 4.78 -20.49 -22.52
C ASP A 201 5.58 -19.72 -21.45
N GLY A 202 6.35 -18.70 -21.85
CA GLY A 202 7.08 -17.85 -20.92
C GLY A 202 6.18 -17.00 -20.02
N HIS A 203 5.06 -16.48 -20.56
CA HIS A 203 4.09 -15.74 -19.77
C HIS A 203 3.33 -16.65 -18.80
N LEU A 204 2.97 -17.86 -19.24
CA LEU A 204 2.35 -18.87 -18.36
C LEU A 204 3.27 -19.23 -17.20
N ALA A 205 4.56 -19.51 -17.46
CA ALA A 205 5.54 -19.79 -16.41
C ALA A 205 5.67 -18.63 -15.40
N TYR A 206 5.69 -17.37 -15.88
CA TYR A 206 5.70 -16.21 -15.01
C TYR A 206 4.43 -16.11 -14.15
N LEU A 207 3.26 -16.39 -14.72
CA LEU A 207 2.01 -16.38 -13.98
C LEU A 207 1.98 -17.49 -12.92
N ASP A 208 2.49 -18.69 -13.24
CA ASP A 208 2.59 -19.80 -12.28
C ASP A 208 3.48 -19.42 -11.09
N GLU A 209 4.68 -18.88 -11.33
CA GLU A 209 5.56 -18.37 -10.27
C GLU A 209 4.87 -17.29 -9.40
N ARG A 210 4.10 -16.41 -10.03
CA ARG A 210 3.36 -15.36 -9.33
C ARG A 210 2.24 -15.93 -8.47
N ILE A 211 1.53 -16.95 -8.96
CA ILE A 211 0.49 -17.67 -8.22
C ILE A 211 1.11 -18.35 -7.00
N GLU A 212 2.23 -19.06 -7.15
CA GLU A 212 2.93 -19.71 -6.04
C GLU A 212 3.37 -18.71 -4.96
N ALA A 213 3.94 -17.57 -5.36
CA ALA A 213 4.34 -16.52 -4.42
C ALA A 213 3.14 -15.93 -3.65
N LEU A 214 1.99 -15.75 -4.31
CA LEU A 214 0.77 -15.29 -3.66
C LEU A 214 0.20 -16.33 -2.71
N GLN A 215 0.21 -17.62 -3.08
CA GLN A 215 -0.22 -18.71 -2.21
C GLN A 215 0.64 -18.80 -0.95
N PHE A 216 1.97 -18.65 -1.07
CA PHE A 216 2.87 -18.57 0.07
C PHE A 216 2.51 -17.39 0.99
N ARG A 217 2.27 -16.21 0.42
CA ARG A 217 1.89 -15.03 1.20
C ARG A 217 0.55 -15.18 1.91
N ILE A 218 -0.43 -15.84 1.28
CA ILE A 218 -1.71 -16.18 1.92
C ILE A 218 -1.47 -17.06 3.14
N SER A 219 -0.63 -18.10 3.01
CA SER A 219 -0.30 -19.00 4.12
C SER A 219 0.37 -18.27 5.30
N GLU A 220 1.29 -17.35 5.05
CA GLU A 220 1.89 -16.51 6.11
C GLU A 220 0.84 -15.69 6.86
N ILE A 221 -0.08 -15.05 6.12
CA ILE A 221 -1.14 -14.23 6.70
C ILE A 221 -2.10 -15.10 7.53
N GLU A 222 -2.44 -16.29 7.05
CA GLU A 222 -3.28 -17.24 7.80
C GLU A 222 -2.63 -17.66 9.13
N GLN A 223 -1.31 -17.88 9.13
CA GLN A 223 -0.57 -18.16 10.36
C GLN A 223 -0.61 -16.97 11.34
N GLU A 224 -0.39 -15.75 10.85
CA GLU A 224 -0.44 -14.53 11.68
C GLU A 224 -1.84 -14.32 12.29
N ILE A 225 -2.90 -14.55 11.51
CA ILE A 225 -4.29 -14.50 11.99
C ILE A 225 -4.51 -15.51 13.13
N GLU A 226 -3.97 -16.72 13.00
CA GLU A 226 -4.11 -17.76 14.01
C GLU A 226 -3.35 -17.42 15.31
N GLU A 227 -2.19 -16.76 15.22
CA GLU A 227 -1.49 -16.22 16.39
C GLU A 227 -2.30 -15.14 17.10
N TYR A 228 -2.88 -14.19 16.37
CA TYR A 228 -3.74 -13.16 16.97
C TYR A 228 -5.01 -13.74 17.59
N ARG A 229 -5.59 -14.82 17.03
CA ARG A 229 -6.72 -15.53 17.63
C ARG A 229 -6.34 -16.11 18.99
N LYS A 230 -5.19 -16.79 19.08
CA LYS A 230 -4.68 -17.32 20.37
C LYS A 230 -4.48 -16.21 21.40
N ASP A 231 -3.94 -15.07 20.99
CA ASP A 231 -3.73 -13.94 21.90
C ASP A 231 -5.04 -13.28 22.34
N LYS A 232 -6.02 -13.18 21.43
CA LYS A 232 -7.39 -12.75 21.77
C LYS A 232 -8.01 -13.67 22.81
N ASP A 233 -7.89 -14.99 22.65
CA ASP A 233 -8.45 -15.98 23.58
C ASP A 233 -7.77 -15.89 24.96
N LYS A 234 -6.45 -15.71 25.02
CA LYS A 234 -5.72 -15.46 26.28
C LYS A 234 -6.24 -14.20 26.98
N LEU A 235 -6.45 -13.11 26.25
CA LEU A 235 -6.97 -11.86 26.81
C LEU A 235 -8.41 -12.02 27.31
N GLN A 236 -9.24 -12.78 26.60
CA GLN A 236 -10.60 -13.11 27.05
C GLN A 236 -10.58 -13.93 28.34
N ALA A 237 -9.76 -14.98 28.40
CA ALA A 237 -9.60 -15.79 29.61
C ALA A 237 -9.10 -14.95 30.80
N TRP A 238 -8.13 -14.07 30.58
CA TRP A 238 -7.66 -13.14 31.62
C TRP A 238 -8.78 -12.20 32.10
N LYS A 239 -9.57 -11.65 31.18
CA LYS A 239 -10.72 -10.78 31.51
C LYS A 239 -11.76 -11.50 32.35
N GLU A 240 -12.02 -12.78 32.07
CA GLU A 240 -12.92 -13.60 32.87
C GLU A 240 -12.37 -13.85 34.27
N GLN A 241 -11.08 -14.15 34.41
CA GLN A 241 -10.43 -14.31 35.72
C GLN A 241 -10.53 -13.05 36.59
N GLN A 242 -10.47 -11.85 36.00
CA GLN A 242 -10.61 -10.60 36.74
C GLN A 242 -12.03 -10.34 37.25
N LYS A 243 -13.07 -10.92 36.62
CA LYS A 243 -14.46 -10.75 37.08
C LYS A 243 -14.74 -11.45 38.41
N TRP A 244 -13.89 -12.41 38.80
CA TRP A 244 -14.03 -13.21 40.03
C TRP A 244 -13.14 -12.70 41.18
N ARG A 245 -12.42 -11.59 40.98
CA ARG A 245 -11.65 -10.90 42.01
C ARG A 245 -12.38 -9.64 42.45
#